data_AF-A0A966G3F6-F1
#
_entry.id   AF-A0A966G3F6-F1
#
_cell.length_a   1.000
_cell.length_b   1.000
_cell.length_c   1.000
_cell.angle_alpha   90.00
_cell.angle_beta   90.00
_cell.angle_gamma   90.00
#
_symmetry.space_group_name_H-M   'P 1'
#
loop_
_entity.id
_entity.type
_entity.pdbx_description
1 polymer ?
#
loop_
_entity_poly.entity_id
_entity_poly.type
_entity_poly.pdbx_seq_one_letter_code
_entity_poly.pdbx_strand_id
1 'polypeptide(L)'
;MSVDDIVKLFDAITKLLNVLIWPAIILFILIRFGRELRDFFSSLGELSLKGAGFEASLKRKQAEVVAALSAAAASKPDGDKTRESVAKEAMIAADVVADCVTPRAIRRASRSTVLWVDDNPNNNSYERQALEALGVSFVLAISTDEALKKISRQRFDAIISDMGRPPDPRAGYTLLDKLRSSGDQTPFIIYAGSREPEHVAESRRHGAIGCTNNANELFEMVLSALGRTA
;
A
#
# COMPACT_ATOMS: atom_id res chain seq x y z
N MET A 1 35.89 64.45 31.23
CA MET A 1 35.35 63.09 31.04
C MET A 1 36.50 62.24 30.52
N SER A 2 36.90 61.20 31.24
CA SER A 2 38.04 60.36 30.83
C SER A 2 37.68 59.59 29.56
N VAL A 3 38.65 59.33 28.68
CA VAL A 3 38.46 58.53 27.46
C VAL A 3 37.87 57.15 27.80
N ASP A 4 38.25 56.59 28.95
CA ASP A 4 37.77 55.29 29.44
C ASP A 4 36.27 55.29 29.81
N ASP A 5 35.75 56.43 30.30
CA ASP A 5 34.32 56.55 30.64
C ASP A 5 33.47 56.62 29.37
N ILE A 6 34.00 57.24 28.32
CA ILE A 6 33.34 57.33 27.00
C ILE A 6 33.26 55.94 26.36
N VAL A 7 34.34 55.14 26.46
CA VAL A 7 34.36 53.77 25.92
C VAL A 7 33.37 52.87 26.66
N LYS A 8 33.29 52.96 28.00
CA LYS A 8 32.31 52.18 28.80
C LYS A 8 30.86 52.57 28.49
N LEU A 9 30.60 53.87 28.28
CA LEU A 9 29.27 54.34 27.90
C LEU A 9 28.87 53.80 26.51
N PHE A 10 29.82 53.78 25.57
CA PHE A 10 29.57 53.24 24.22
C PHE A 10 29.28 51.73 24.26
N ASP A 11 30.04 50.94 25.04
CA ASP A 11 29.80 49.50 25.20
C ASP A 11 28.43 49.21 25.84
N ALA A 12 28.05 49.98 26.86
CA ALA A 12 26.73 49.87 27.49
C ALA A 12 25.58 50.20 26.51
N ILE A 13 25.73 51.24 25.70
CA ILE A 13 24.74 51.63 24.68
C ILE A 13 24.60 50.55 23.60
N THR A 14 25.71 49.97 23.12
CA THR A 14 25.67 48.90 22.10
C THR A 14 25.01 47.62 22.62
N LYS A 15 25.27 47.24 23.88
CA LYS A 15 24.58 46.11 24.53
C LYS A 15 23.08 46.35 24.68
N LEU A 16 22.69 47.55 25.08
CA LEU A 16 21.27 47.91 25.21
C LEU A 16 20.57 47.95 23.85
N LEU A 17 21.22 48.51 22.82
CA LEU A 17 20.71 48.52 21.45
C LEU A 17 20.52 47.11 20.92
N ASN A 18 21.49 46.20 21.09
CA ASN A 18 21.35 44.82 20.62
C ASN A 18 20.17 44.09 21.26
N VAL A 19 19.86 44.36 22.53
CA VAL A 19 18.72 43.75 23.23
C VAL A 19 17.38 44.34 22.77
N LEU A 20 17.35 45.62 22.36
CA LEU A 20 16.12 46.31 21.94
C LEU A 20 15.83 46.19 20.44
N ILE A 21 16.85 46.00 19.61
CA ILE A 21 16.73 45.89 18.15
C ILE A 21 15.91 44.65 17.77
N TRP A 22 16.17 43.48 18.37
CA TRP A 22 15.45 42.24 18.01
C TRP A 22 13.95 42.28 18.33
N PRO A 23 13.50 42.70 19.52
CA PRO A 23 12.08 42.91 19.80
C PRO A 23 11.43 43.94 18.88
N ALA A 24 12.14 45.04 18.57
CA ALA A 24 11.62 46.06 17.66
C ALA A 24 11.48 45.54 16.22
N ILE A 25 12.43 44.73 15.73
CA ILE A 25 12.36 44.05 14.43
C ILE A 25 11.21 43.04 14.42
N ILE A 26 11.07 42.21 15.45
CA ILE A 26 9.97 41.24 15.54
C ILE A 26 8.63 41.98 15.57
N LEU A 27 8.51 43.04 16.35
CA LEU A 27 7.30 43.85 16.42
C LEU A 27 6.99 44.53 15.08
N PHE A 28 8.00 45.07 14.40
CA PHE A 28 7.87 45.64 13.06
C PHE A 28 7.42 44.60 12.04
N ILE A 29 8.00 43.39 12.07
CA ILE A 29 7.60 42.27 11.21
C ILE A 29 6.15 41.86 11.51
N LEU A 30 5.76 41.75 12.77
CA LEU A 30 4.41 41.40 13.18
C LEU A 30 3.38 42.48 12.80
N ILE A 31 3.73 43.76 12.84
CA ILE A 31 2.83 44.85 12.43
C ILE A 31 2.74 44.91 10.90
N ARG A 32 3.88 44.81 10.21
CA ARG A 32 3.97 45.03 8.76
C ARG A 32 3.49 43.84 7.93
N PHE A 33 3.76 42.63 8.40
CA PHE A 33 3.46 41.36 7.75
C PHE A 33 2.51 40.49 8.57
N GLY A 34 1.91 40.98 9.66
CA GLY A 34 1.05 40.18 10.54
C GLY A 34 -0.15 39.56 9.85
N ARG A 35 -0.66 40.19 8.77
CA ARG A 35 -1.73 39.63 7.95
C ARG A 35 -1.23 38.44 7.13
N GLU A 36 -0.11 38.59 6.43
CA GLU A 36 0.49 37.51 5.62
C GLU A 36 1.08 36.39 6.48
N LEU A 37 1.66 36.71 7.65
CA LEU A 37 2.11 35.73 8.62
C LEU A 37 0.94 34.92 9.16
N ARG A 38 -0.20 35.57 9.45
CA ARG A 38 -1.42 34.86 9.86
C ARG A 38 -1.91 33.90 8.78
N ASP A 39 -1.87 34.31 7.51
CA ASP A 39 -2.23 33.48 6.36
C ASP A 39 -1.23 32.34 6.12
N PHE A 40 0.05 32.59 6.38
CA PHE A 40 1.10 31.56 6.34
C PHE A 40 0.95 30.54 7.48
N PHE A 41 0.71 30.97 8.71
CA PHE A 41 0.49 30.07 9.85
C PHE A 41 -0.83 29.29 9.74
N SER A 42 -1.89 29.87 9.17
CA SER A 42 -3.12 29.12 8.89
C SER A 42 -2.91 28.08 7.78
N SER A 43 -2.07 28.38 6.77
CA SER A 43 -1.68 27.39 5.75
C SER A 43 -0.83 26.24 6.31
N LEU A 44 0.06 26.52 7.28
CA LEU A 44 0.83 25.50 8.01
C LEU A 44 -0.06 24.63 8.92
N GLY A 45 -1.06 25.24 9.56
CA GLY A 45 -2.09 24.52 10.32
C GLY A 45 -2.89 23.57 9.43
N GLU A 46 -3.27 24.02 8.23
CA GLU A 46 -3.92 23.17 7.22
C GLU A 46 -3.01 22.04 6.71
N LEU A 47 -1.72 22.30 6.49
CA LEU A 47 -0.73 21.29 6.07
C LEU A 47 -0.49 20.23 7.17
N SER A 48 -0.41 20.64 8.44
CA SER A 48 -0.27 19.74 9.58
C SER A 48 -1.55 18.93 9.84
N LEU A 49 -2.74 19.55 9.73
CA LEU A 49 -4.02 18.83 9.81
C LEU A 49 -4.23 17.86 8.64
N LYS A 50 -3.83 18.25 7.42
CA LYS A 50 -3.84 17.34 6.26
C LYS A 50 -2.83 16.19 6.45
N GLY A 51 -1.66 16.47 7.03
CA GLY A 51 -0.67 15.46 7.40
C GLY A 51 -1.19 14.47 8.45
N ALA A 52 -1.72 14.96 9.56
CA ALA A 52 -2.29 14.13 10.63
C ALA A 52 -3.52 13.33 10.17
N GLY A 53 -4.40 13.95 9.36
CA GLY A 53 -5.56 13.28 8.78
C GLY A 53 -5.16 12.18 7.79
N PHE A 54 -4.09 12.41 7.03
CA PHE A 54 -3.54 11.43 6.12
C PHE A 54 -2.89 10.25 6.87
N GLU A 55 -2.07 10.52 7.90
CA GLU A 55 -1.49 9.48 8.76
C GLU A 55 -2.56 8.64 9.46
N ALA A 56 -3.62 9.27 9.98
CA ALA A 56 -4.74 8.56 10.60
C ALA A 56 -5.48 7.67 9.58
N SER A 57 -5.69 8.17 8.36
CA SER A 57 -6.31 7.39 7.28
C SER A 57 -5.44 6.21 6.85
N LEU A 58 -4.12 6.40 6.75
CA LEU A 58 -3.17 5.32 6.47
C LEU A 58 -3.19 4.26 7.56
N LYS A 59 -3.07 4.65 8.83
CA LYS A 59 -3.11 3.71 9.96
C LYS A 59 -4.41 2.93 10.01
N ARG A 60 -5.54 3.56 9.68
CA ARG A 60 -6.83 2.87 9.57
C ARG A 60 -6.82 1.83 8.45
N LYS A 61 -6.35 2.19 7.25
CA LYS A 61 -6.22 1.25 6.13
C LYS A 61 -5.27 0.10 6.46
N GLN A 62 -4.12 0.38 7.07
CA GLN A 62 -3.19 -0.64 7.52
C GLN A 62 -3.85 -1.61 8.52
N ALA A 63 -4.55 -1.10 9.53
CA ALA A 63 -5.26 -1.93 10.50
C ALA A 63 -6.35 -2.82 9.86
N GLU A 64 -7.10 -2.28 8.89
CA GLU A 64 -8.11 -3.02 8.13
C GLU A 64 -7.49 -4.16 7.31
N VAL A 65 -6.39 -3.88 6.61
CA VAL A 65 -5.65 -4.87 5.82
C VAL A 65 -5.06 -5.95 6.72
N VAL A 66 -4.43 -5.58 7.85
CA VAL A 66 -3.88 -6.54 8.81
C VAL A 66 -4.97 -7.47 9.34
N ALA A 67 -6.13 -6.92 9.70
CA ALA A 67 -7.26 -7.72 10.16
C ALA A 67 -7.74 -8.71 9.10
N ALA A 68 -7.88 -8.25 7.84
CA ALA A 68 -8.30 -9.10 6.73
C ALA A 68 -7.28 -10.21 6.42
N LEU A 69 -5.98 -9.89 6.37
CA LEU A 69 -4.92 -10.88 6.15
C LEU A 69 -4.81 -11.90 7.29
N SER A 70 -4.95 -11.46 8.53
CA SER A 70 -4.98 -12.35 9.70
C SER A 70 -6.18 -13.30 9.64
N ALA A 71 -7.35 -12.80 9.22
CA ALA A 71 -8.54 -13.63 9.04
C ALA A 71 -8.39 -14.63 7.88
N ALA A 72 -7.73 -14.24 6.78
CA ALA A 72 -7.41 -15.13 5.67
C ALA A 72 -6.51 -16.29 6.12
N ALA A 73 -5.46 -16.00 6.88
CA ALA A 73 -4.54 -17.00 7.40
C ALA A 73 -5.25 -17.98 8.37
N ALA A 74 -6.03 -17.48 9.31
CA ALA A 74 -6.78 -18.29 10.28
C ALA A 74 -7.90 -19.16 9.66
N SER A 75 -8.40 -18.77 8.48
CA SER A 75 -9.47 -19.50 7.78
C SER A 75 -8.98 -20.71 6.99
N LYS A 76 -7.66 -20.86 6.80
CA LYS A 76 -7.11 -21.99 6.03
C LYS A 76 -7.27 -23.33 6.77
N PRO A 77 -7.55 -24.42 6.03
CA PRO A 77 -7.80 -25.73 6.62
C PRO A 77 -6.59 -26.32 7.37
N ASP A 78 -5.36 -26.01 6.94
CA ASP A 78 -4.11 -26.51 7.55
C ASP A 78 -3.55 -25.60 8.66
N GLY A 79 -4.25 -24.53 9.03
CA GLY A 79 -3.77 -23.57 10.02
C GLY A 79 -3.87 -24.07 11.46
N ASP A 80 -2.78 -23.96 12.23
CA ASP A 80 -2.85 -24.06 13.69
C ASP A 80 -3.68 -22.87 14.22
N LYS A 81 -4.81 -23.16 14.89
CA LYS A 81 -5.76 -22.14 15.38
C LYS A 81 -5.48 -21.71 16.82
N THR A 82 -4.31 -22.06 17.36
CA THR A 82 -3.89 -21.64 18.69
C THR A 82 -3.79 -20.11 18.77
N ARG A 83 -4.02 -19.53 19.96
CA ARG A 83 -3.87 -18.07 20.14
C ARG A 83 -2.48 -17.55 19.78
N GLU A 84 -1.46 -18.37 20.02
CA GLU A 84 -0.06 -18.06 19.72
C GLU A 84 0.22 -18.01 18.22
N SER A 85 -0.28 -18.98 17.44
CA SER A 85 -0.14 -18.99 15.99
C SER A 85 -0.90 -17.84 15.34
N VAL A 86 -2.13 -17.56 15.79
CA VAL A 86 -2.91 -16.41 15.30
C VAL A 86 -2.22 -15.08 15.62
N ALA A 87 -1.66 -14.92 16.82
CA ALA A 87 -0.91 -13.73 17.18
C ALA A 87 0.36 -13.57 16.33
N LYS A 88 1.05 -14.67 16.05
CA LYS A 88 2.22 -14.69 15.17
C LYS A 88 1.85 -14.32 13.73
N GLU A 89 0.76 -14.85 13.20
CA GLU A 89 0.26 -14.51 11.86
C GLU A 89 -0.13 -13.04 11.76
N ALA A 90 -0.79 -12.49 12.79
CA ALA A 90 -1.13 -11.08 12.84
C ALA A 90 0.12 -10.18 12.89
N MET A 91 1.16 -10.58 13.61
CA MET A 91 2.44 -9.86 13.65
C MET A 91 3.12 -9.87 12.27
N ILE A 92 3.13 -11.02 11.58
CA ILE A 92 3.67 -11.14 10.22
C ILE A 92 2.86 -10.25 9.26
N ALA A 93 1.53 -10.31 9.32
CA ALA A 93 0.68 -9.47 8.49
C ALA A 93 0.92 -7.98 8.74
N ALA A 94 1.13 -7.57 10.00
CA ALA A 94 1.45 -6.18 10.35
C ALA A 94 2.77 -5.70 9.74
N ASP A 95 3.80 -6.53 9.77
CA ASP A 95 5.13 -6.23 9.21
C ASP A 95 5.03 -6.05 7.69
N VAL A 96 4.42 -7.03 7.00
CA VAL A 96 4.17 -6.99 5.55
C VAL A 96 3.38 -5.75 5.13
N VAL A 97 2.34 -5.40 5.90
CA VAL A 97 1.50 -4.24 5.64
C VAL A 97 2.26 -2.94 5.86
N ALA A 98 3.10 -2.84 6.89
CA ALA A 98 3.90 -1.66 7.15
C ALA A 98 4.84 -1.35 5.97
N ASP A 99 5.43 -2.39 5.37
CA ASP A 99 6.35 -2.26 4.24
C ASP A 99 5.62 -1.97 2.91
N CYS A 100 4.50 -2.64 2.66
CA CYS A 100 3.82 -2.55 1.36
C CYS A 100 2.82 -1.41 1.26
N VAL A 101 2.16 -1.03 2.36
CA VAL A 101 1.06 -0.07 2.36
C VAL A 101 1.58 1.35 2.50
N THR A 102 2.10 1.85 1.39
CA THR A 102 2.56 3.23 1.25
C THR A 102 1.48 4.13 0.59
N PRO A 103 1.55 5.46 0.76
CA PRO A 103 0.74 6.43 0.02
C PRO A 103 0.69 6.18 -1.49
N ARG A 104 1.85 5.79 -2.05
CA ARG A 104 2.03 5.55 -3.47
C ARG A 104 1.36 4.24 -3.90
N ALA A 105 1.46 3.20 -3.07
CA ALA A 105 0.81 1.92 -3.31
C ALA A 105 -0.72 2.06 -3.25
N ILE A 106 -1.27 2.74 -2.23
CA ILE A 106 -2.72 2.98 -2.11
C ILE A 106 -3.28 3.71 -3.33
N ARG A 107 -2.60 4.77 -3.80
CA ARG A 107 -3.08 5.55 -4.94
C ARG A 107 -3.09 4.76 -6.25
N ARG A 108 -2.15 3.83 -6.41
CA ARG A 108 -2.13 2.90 -7.57
C ARG A 108 -3.24 1.88 -7.42
N ALA A 109 -3.27 1.19 -6.28
CA ALA A 109 -4.29 0.19 -5.94
C ALA A 109 -5.72 0.73 -6.15
N SER A 110 -6.00 1.96 -5.71
CA SER A 110 -7.33 2.60 -5.85
C SER A 110 -7.78 2.87 -7.30
N ARG A 111 -6.89 2.67 -8.28
CA ARG A 111 -7.18 2.85 -9.71
C ARG A 111 -7.05 1.54 -10.48
N SER A 112 -6.72 0.45 -9.80
CA SER A 112 -6.42 -0.83 -10.41
C SER A 112 -7.62 -1.77 -10.37
N THR A 113 -7.80 -2.50 -11.46
CA THR A 113 -8.80 -3.57 -11.56
C THR A 113 -8.09 -4.91 -11.72
N VAL A 114 -8.37 -5.84 -10.80
CA VAL A 114 -7.79 -7.18 -10.78
C VAL A 114 -8.86 -8.20 -11.15
N LEU A 115 -8.54 -9.10 -12.09
CA LEU A 115 -9.37 -10.26 -12.39
C LEU A 115 -8.97 -11.40 -11.45
N TRP A 116 -9.93 -11.92 -10.68
CA TRP A 116 -9.74 -13.14 -9.90
C TRP A 116 -10.49 -14.30 -10.54
N VAL A 117 -9.76 -15.36 -10.92
CA VAL A 117 -10.32 -16.56 -11.55
C VAL A 117 -10.25 -17.74 -10.60
N ASP A 118 -11.39 -18.12 -10.04
CA ASP A 118 -11.52 -19.16 -8.99
C ASP A 118 -12.92 -19.75 -9.06
N ASP A 119 -13.05 -21.08 -8.96
CA ASP A 119 -14.34 -21.76 -9.05
C ASP A 119 -15.21 -21.54 -7.79
N ASN A 120 -14.59 -21.19 -6.66
CA ASN A 120 -15.23 -20.91 -5.37
C ASN A 120 -14.75 -19.57 -4.78
N PRO A 121 -15.09 -18.42 -5.41
CA PRO A 121 -14.51 -17.10 -5.07
C PRO A 121 -14.88 -16.57 -3.66
N ASN A 122 -15.78 -17.26 -2.96
CA ASN A 122 -16.11 -16.97 -1.56
C ASN A 122 -15.00 -17.42 -0.59
N ASN A 123 -14.22 -18.44 -0.97
CA ASN A 123 -13.12 -18.96 -0.14
C ASN A 123 -11.99 -17.94 0.03
N ASN A 124 -11.84 -17.02 -0.92
CA ASN A 124 -10.77 -16.01 -0.92
C ASN A 124 -11.29 -14.61 -0.55
N SER A 125 -12.40 -14.55 0.19
CA SER A 125 -13.06 -13.28 0.50
C SER A 125 -12.22 -12.37 1.40
N TYR A 126 -11.41 -12.94 2.30
CA TYR A 126 -10.54 -12.17 3.18
C TYR A 126 -9.33 -11.57 2.45
N GLU A 127 -8.72 -12.33 1.55
CA GLU A 127 -7.64 -11.85 0.68
C GLU A 127 -8.12 -10.70 -0.23
N ARG A 128 -9.34 -10.82 -0.77
CA ARG A 128 -9.96 -9.73 -1.53
C ARG A 128 -10.22 -8.51 -0.65
N GLN A 129 -10.82 -8.69 0.53
CA GLN A 129 -11.07 -7.60 1.47
C GLN A 129 -9.79 -6.82 1.81
N ALA A 130 -8.66 -7.51 2.00
CA ALA A 130 -7.37 -6.86 2.25
C ALA A 130 -6.95 -5.92 1.12
N LEU A 131 -7.11 -6.33 -0.15
CA LEU A 131 -6.78 -5.49 -1.31
C LEU A 131 -7.85 -4.43 -1.60
N GLU A 132 -9.13 -4.73 -1.37
CA GLU A 132 -10.27 -3.81 -1.49
C GLU A 132 -10.18 -2.67 -0.47
N ALA A 133 -9.66 -2.93 0.74
CA ALA A 133 -9.37 -1.90 1.75
C ALA A 133 -8.38 -0.84 1.23
N LEU A 134 -7.52 -1.19 0.27
CA LEU A 134 -6.63 -0.26 -0.42
C LEU A 134 -7.28 0.42 -1.64
N GLY A 135 -8.44 -0.05 -2.07
CA GLY A 135 -9.23 0.47 -3.19
C GLY A 135 -9.12 -0.35 -4.48
N VAL A 136 -8.48 -1.53 -4.45
CA VAL A 136 -8.44 -2.43 -5.61
C VAL A 136 -9.86 -2.86 -5.95
N SER A 137 -10.23 -2.78 -7.23
CA SER A 137 -11.50 -3.31 -7.72
C SER A 137 -11.32 -4.73 -8.23
N PHE A 138 -12.20 -5.65 -7.84
CA PHE A 138 -12.17 -7.03 -8.33
C PHE A 138 -13.26 -7.32 -9.34
N VAL A 139 -12.88 -8.06 -10.37
CA VAL A 139 -13.81 -8.75 -11.25
C VAL A 139 -13.58 -10.24 -11.08
N LEU A 140 -14.64 -10.98 -10.78
CA LEU A 140 -14.56 -12.42 -10.54
C LEU A 140 -14.89 -13.19 -11.81
N ALA A 141 -14.23 -14.32 -12.04
CA ALA A 141 -14.61 -15.29 -13.05
C ALA A 141 -14.50 -16.70 -12.47
N ILE A 142 -15.48 -17.57 -12.73
CA ILE A 142 -15.52 -18.91 -12.16
C ILE A 142 -14.89 -19.98 -13.06
N SER A 143 -14.47 -19.60 -14.26
CA SER A 143 -13.87 -20.51 -15.24
C SER A 143 -12.88 -19.80 -16.15
N THR A 144 -12.01 -20.59 -16.80
CA THR A 144 -11.06 -20.10 -17.81
C THR A 144 -11.78 -19.42 -18.98
N ASP A 145 -12.92 -19.96 -19.43
CA ASP A 145 -13.67 -19.38 -20.54
C ASP A 145 -14.36 -18.06 -20.17
N GLU A 146 -14.89 -17.98 -18.95
CA GLU A 146 -15.43 -16.72 -18.45
C GLU A 146 -14.33 -15.66 -18.30
N ALA A 147 -13.16 -16.04 -17.77
CA ALA A 147 -12.01 -15.15 -17.65
C ALA A 147 -11.61 -14.57 -19.01
N LEU A 148 -11.45 -15.42 -20.04
CA LEU A 148 -11.12 -14.99 -21.40
C LEU A 148 -12.19 -14.05 -21.98
N LYS A 149 -13.48 -14.33 -21.75
CA LYS A 149 -14.57 -13.41 -22.15
C LYS A 149 -14.43 -12.05 -21.48
N LYS A 150 -14.08 -11.98 -20.20
CA LYS A 150 -13.90 -10.69 -19.50
C LYS A 150 -12.66 -9.94 -19.97
N ILE A 151 -11.55 -10.65 -20.17
CA ILE A 151 -10.28 -10.10 -20.70
C ILE A 151 -10.48 -9.53 -22.11
N SER A 152 -11.34 -10.14 -22.93
CA SER A 152 -11.67 -9.60 -24.26
C SER A 152 -12.46 -8.28 -24.22
N ARG A 153 -13.11 -7.96 -23.10
CA ARG A 153 -14.00 -6.80 -22.95
C ARG A 153 -13.32 -5.61 -22.26
N GLN A 154 -12.34 -5.86 -21.40
CA GLN A 154 -11.62 -4.82 -20.68
C GLN A 154 -10.20 -5.28 -20.32
N ARG A 155 -9.33 -4.31 -20.04
CA ARG A 155 -7.98 -4.57 -19.54
C ARG A 155 -8.00 -4.73 -18.02
N PHE A 156 -7.06 -5.51 -17.52
CA PHE A 156 -6.81 -5.72 -16.09
C PHE A 156 -5.36 -5.39 -15.77
N ASP A 157 -5.12 -4.83 -14.59
CA ASP A 157 -3.78 -4.50 -14.12
C ASP A 157 -3.04 -5.72 -13.57
N ALA A 158 -3.80 -6.72 -13.09
CA ALA A 158 -3.28 -8.03 -12.73
C ALA A 158 -4.38 -9.10 -12.83
N ILE A 159 -3.97 -10.36 -12.92
CA ILE A 159 -4.83 -11.54 -12.89
C ILE A 159 -4.33 -12.45 -11.78
N ILE A 160 -5.24 -12.84 -10.89
CA ILE A 160 -5.03 -13.90 -9.91
C ILE A 160 -5.83 -15.10 -10.41
N SER A 161 -5.20 -16.27 -10.51
CA SER A 161 -5.89 -17.47 -10.95
C SER A 161 -5.58 -18.63 -10.02
N ASP A 162 -6.63 -19.33 -9.60
CA ASP A 162 -6.47 -20.61 -8.95
C ASP A 162 -5.75 -21.62 -9.88
N MET A 163 -4.98 -22.55 -9.33
CA MET A 163 -4.27 -23.54 -10.15
C MET A 163 -5.24 -24.54 -10.78
N GLY A 164 -6.15 -25.10 -10.00
CA GLY A 164 -6.95 -26.24 -10.38
C GLY A 164 -8.44 -25.98 -10.22
N ARG A 165 -9.15 -25.85 -11.33
CA ARG A 165 -10.60 -25.65 -11.35
C ARG A 165 -11.26 -26.74 -12.16
N PRO A 166 -12.33 -27.40 -11.68
CA PRO A 166 -13.00 -28.43 -12.45
C PRO A 166 -13.40 -27.94 -13.86
N PRO A 167 -13.20 -28.75 -14.91
CA PRO A 167 -12.63 -30.10 -14.91
C PRO A 167 -11.09 -30.15 -15.04
N ASP A 168 -10.41 -29.01 -15.10
CA ASP A 168 -8.98 -28.89 -15.44
C ASP A 168 -8.11 -28.64 -14.17
N PRO A 169 -7.32 -29.62 -13.71
CA PRO A 169 -6.45 -29.46 -12.56
C PRO A 169 -5.29 -28.48 -12.79
N ARG A 170 -5.05 -28.06 -14.05
CA ARG A 170 -4.04 -27.05 -14.42
C ARG A 170 -4.68 -25.83 -15.08
N ALA A 171 -5.94 -25.55 -14.77
CA ALA A 171 -6.69 -24.44 -15.34
C ALA A 171 -5.97 -23.08 -15.24
N GLY A 172 -5.19 -22.85 -14.19
CA GLY A 172 -4.34 -21.67 -14.04
C GLY A 172 -3.31 -21.52 -15.17
N TYR A 173 -2.59 -22.60 -15.50
CA TYR A 173 -1.65 -22.60 -16.62
C TYR A 173 -2.35 -22.59 -17.97
N THR A 174 -3.45 -23.33 -18.12
CA THR A 174 -4.26 -23.29 -19.34
C THR A 174 -4.72 -21.86 -19.68
N LEU A 175 -5.12 -21.07 -18.68
CA LEU A 175 -5.46 -19.66 -18.86
C LEU A 175 -4.22 -18.83 -19.22
N LEU A 176 -3.14 -18.97 -18.45
CA LEU A 176 -1.89 -18.23 -18.65
C LEU A 176 -1.30 -18.44 -20.04
N ASP A 177 -1.20 -19.68 -20.50
CA ASP A 177 -0.63 -20.02 -21.80
C ASP A 177 -1.45 -19.44 -22.96
N LYS A 178 -2.78 -19.43 -22.84
CA LYS A 178 -3.67 -18.77 -23.81
C LYS A 178 -3.42 -17.26 -23.86
N LEU A 179 -3.24 -16.61 -22.72
CA LEU A 179 -2.94 -15.17 -22.64
C LEU A 179 -1.60 -14.85 -23.28
N ARG A 180 -0.53 -15.56 -22.91
CA ARG A 180 0.81 -15.36 -23.47
C ARG A 180 0.85 -15.63 -24.96
N SER A 181 0.15 -16.65 -25.45
CA SER A 181 0.03 -16.95 -26.89
C SER A 181 -0.68 -15.84 -27.67
N SER A 182 -1.56 -15.07 -27.03
CA SER A 182 -2.23 -13.90 -27.61
C SER A 182 -1.42 -12.60 -27.49
N GLY A 183 -0.21 -12.66 -26.92
CA GLY A 183 0.65 -11.50 -26.67
C GLY A 183 0.25 -10.69 -25.43
N ASP A 184 -0.72 -11.15 -24.64
CA ASP A 184 -1.12 -10.51 -23.39
C ASP A 184 -0.03 -10.75 -22.33
N GLN A 185 0.52 -9.65 -21.77
CA GLN A 185 1.57 -9.64 -20.75
C GLN A 185 1.06 -9.14 -19.40
N THR A 186 -0.26 -9.12 -19.17
CA THR A 186 -0.83 -8.73 -17.89
C THR A 186 -0.18 -9.57 -16.77
N PRO A 187 0.28 -8.93 -15.69
CA PRO A 187 0.77 -9.59 -14.49
C PRO A 187 -0.14 -10.73 -14.05
N PHE A 188 0.42 -11.93 -13.92
CA PHE A 188 -0.34 -13.14 -13.64
C PHE A 188 0.23 -13.83 -12.41
N ILE A 189 -0.63 -14.10 -11.42
CA ILE A 189 -0.25 -14.75 -10.16
C ILE A 189 -1.09 -16.01 -10.02
N ILE A 190 -0.42 -17.13 -9.73
CA ILE A 190 -1.09 -18.38 -9.42
C ILE A 190 -1.33 -18.43 -7.91
N TYR A 191 -2.58 -18.63 -7.51
CA TYR A 191 -2.94 -18.98 -6.14
C TYR A 191 -3.24 -20.47 -6.10
N ALA A 192 -2.55 -21.24 -5.26
CA ALA A 192 -2.64 -22.70 -5.29
C ALA A 192 -2.61 -23.28 -3.88
N GLY A 193 -2.90 -24.58 -3.74
CA GLY A 193 -2.73 -25.29 -2.47
C GLY A 193 -1.25 -25.50 -2.08
N SER A 194 -0.34 -25.54 -3.05
CA SER A 194 1.10 -25.75 -2.83
C SER A 194 1.94 -24.55 -3.27
N ARG A 195 3.03 -24.31 -2.55
CA ARG A 195 4.05 -23.30 -2.83
C ARG A 195 5.47 -23.88 -2.87
N GLU A 196 5.59 -25.18 -3.15
CA GLU A 196 6.90 -25.82 -3.25
C GLU A 196 7.77 -25.15 -4.33
N PRO A 197 9.11 -25.11 -4.15
CA PRO A 197 10.01 -24.43 -5.09
C PRO A 197 9.83 -24.89 -6.55
N GLU A 198 9.48 -26.15 -6.76
CA GLU A 198 9.23 -26.73 -8.09
C GLU A 198 8.00 -26.10 -8.76
N HIS A 199 6.89 -25.94 -8.04
CA HIS A 199 5.67 -25.28 -8.53
C HIS A 199 5.90 -23.79 -8.80
N VAL A 200 6.65 -23.11 -7.93
CA VAL A 200 7.03 -21.70 -8.14
C VAL A 200 7.88 -21.57 -9.40
N ALA A 201 8.91 -22.40 -9.56
CA ALA A 201 9.76 -22.39 -10.74
C ALA A 201 8.98 -22.71 -12.02
N GLU A 202 8.04 -23.65 -11.95
CA GLU A 202 7.15 -23.96 -13.07
C GLU A 202 6.27 -22.78 -13.46
N SER A 203 5.58 -22.15 -12.51
CA SER A 203 4.71 -21.00 -12.80
C SER A 203 5.47 -19.87 -13.52
N ARG A 204 6.73 -19.63 -13.12
CA ARG A 204 7.61 -18.65 -13.77
C ARG A 204 8.00 -19.04 -15.19
N ARG A 205 8.21 -20.34 -15.48
CA ARG A 205 8.47 -20.81 -16.85
C ARG A 205 7.30 -20.55 -17.79
N HIS A 206 6.07 -20.62 -17.27
CA HIS A 206 4.86 -20.25 -18.02
C HIS A 206 4.66 -18.72 -18.14
N GLY A 207 5.47 -17.90 -17.47
CA GLY A 207 5.38 -16.43 -17.49
C GLY A 207 4.46 -15.83 -16.43
N ALA A 208 4.20 -16.55 -15.34
CA ALA A 208 3.62 -15.98 -14.12
C ALA A 208 4.68 -15.22 -13.32
N ILE A 209 4.24 -14.30 -12.46
CA ILE A 209 5.10 -13.67 -11.44
C ILE A 209 5.54 -14.70 -10.40
N GLY A 210 4.62 -15.59 -10.01
CA GLY A 210 4.86 -16.64 -9.04
C GLY A 210 3.61 -17.47 -8.75
N CYS A 211 3.79 -18.41 -7.83
CA CYS A 211 2.77 -19.30 -7.29
C CYS A 211 2.84 -19.22 -5.76
N THR A 212 1.71 -19.02 -5.09
CA THR A 212 1.67 -18.99 -3.63
C THR A 212 0.40 -19.63 -3.09
N ASN A 213 0.50 -20.13 -1.87
CA ASN A 213 -0.62 -20.58 -1.05
C ASN A 213 -0.75 -19.73 0.23
N ASN A 214 -0.15 -18.55 0.27
CA ASN A 214 -0.12 -17.69 1.45
C ASN A 214 -0.74 -16.32 1.15
N ALA A 215 -1.66 -15.86 2.02
CA ALA A 215 -2.39 -14.61 1.81
C ALA A 215 -1.49 -13.36 1.87
N ASN A 216 -0.49 -13.34 2.77
CA ASN A 216 0.45 -12.22 2.89
C ASN A 216 1.33 -12.13 1.64
N GLU A 217 1.87 -13.27 1.19
CA GLU A 217 2.69 -13.34 -0.03
C GLU A 217 1.87 -12.96 -1.27
N LEU A 218 0.61 -13.41 -1.39
CA LEU A 218 -0.30 -13.00 -2.46
C LEU A 218 -0.49 -11.48 -2.46
N PHE A 219 -0.75 -10.89 -1.29
CA PHE A 219 -0.95 -9.46 -1.12
C PHE A 219 0.29 -8.65 -1.57
N GLU A 220 1.49 -9.07 -1.17
CA GLU A 220 2.75 -8.47 -1.63
C GLU A 220 2.93 -8.58 -3.14
N MET A 221 2.70 -9.77 -3.72
CA MET A 221 2.83 -10.01 -5.15
C MET A 221 1.90 -9.12 -5.96
N VAL A 222 0.64 -8.97 -5.52
CA VAL A 222 -0.33 -8.09 -6.19
C VAL A 222 0.11 -6.63 -6.09
N LEU A 223 0.44 -6.11 -4.91
CA LEU A 223 0.87 -4.71 -4.78
C LEU A 223 2.15 -4.41 -5.55
N SER A 224 3.10 -5.35 -5.57
CA SER A 224 4.31 -5.25 -6.38
C SER A 224 4.00 -5.23 -7.88
N ALA A 225 3.08 -6.09 -8.34
CA ALA A 225 2.61 -6.10 -9.72
C ALA A 225 1.96 -4.76 -10.14
N LEU A 226 1.04 -4.24 -9.32
CA LEU A 226 0.39 -2.94 -9.53
C LEU A 226 1.37 -1.76 -9.43
N GLY A 227 2.50 -1.95 -8.74
CA GLY A 227 3.58 -0.97 -8.64
C GLY A 227 4.43 -0.83 -9.91
N ARG A 228 4.54 -1.91 -10.70
CA ARG A 228 5.41 -2.03 -11.88
C ARG A 228 4.77 -1.58 -13.18
N THR A 229 3.45 -1.54 -13.27
CA THR A 229 2.72 -0.97 -14.41
C THR A 229 2.93 0.55 -14.42
N ALA A 230 3.82 1.02 -15.28
CA ALA A 230 4.14 2.42 -15.53
C ALA A 230 4.19 2.67 -17.05
#